data_AF-A0A6M0J530-F1
#
_entry.id   AF-A0A6M0J530-F1
#
_cell.length_a   1.000
_cell.length_b   1.000
_cell.length_c   1.000
_cell.angle_alpha   90.00
_cell.angle_beta   90.00
_cell.angle_gamma   90.00
#
_symmetry.space_group_name_H-M   'P 1'
#
loop_
_entity.id
_entity.type
_entity.pdbx_description
1 polymer ?
#
loop_
_entity_poly.entity_id
_entity_poly.type
_entity_poly.pdbx_seq_one_letter_code
_entity_poly.pdbx_strand_id
1 'polypeptide(L)'
;MGTKALMLAQVQRDFIVLLLSIQPHLSKPQMTVLFKDKFGVELSEQQLKTQITKSKKKVEELQKSEALTLELAIRVGLVNLHSKINRTLELQNIVRMCVDGYEYQTQSSRGEIVSLTKREPKVAVDAIRSLREEWSEKIEPISSYTLIVKDSEPVQEESLAGDEDL
;
A
#
# COMPACT_ATOMS: atom_id res chain seq x y z
N MET A 1 22.67 -4.59 2.97
CA MET A 1 21.48 -5.19 3.60
C MET A 1 20.60 -4.20 4.39
N GLY A 2 21.03 -2.97 4.70
CA GLY A 2 20.29 -2.05 5.60
C GLY A 2 19.05 -1.33 5.04
N THR A 3 18.96 -1.06 3.75
CA THR A 3 17.89 -0.22 3.17
C THR A 3 16.53 -0.90 3.09
N LYS A 4 16.48 -2.21 2.76
CA LYS A 4 15.22 -2.96 2.62
C LYS A 4 14.53 -3.22 3.95
N ALA A 5 15.30 -3.55 4.99
CA ALA A 5 14.76 -3.76 6.34
C ALA A 5 14.17 -2.47 6.92
N LEU A 6 14.82 -1.33 6.65
CA LEU A 6 14.37 -0.01 7.09
C LEU A 6 13.07 0.41 6.38
N MET A 7 12.92 0.07 5.09
CA MET A 7 11.67 0.26 4.35
C MET A 7 10.52 -0.59 4.91
N LEU A 8 10.76 -1.87 5.22
CA LEU A 8 9.71 -2.73 5.78
C LEU A 8 9.22 -2.23 7.15
N ALA A 9 10.14 -1.85 8.04
CA ALA A 9 9.81 -1.29 9.34
C ALA A 9 9.05 0.05 9.23
N GLN A 10 9.27 0.81 8.15
CA GLN A 10 8.50 2.03 7.88
C GLN A 10 7.08 1.69 7.41
N VAL A 11 6.93 0.74 6.49
CA VAL A 11 5.62 0.29 5.99
C VAL A 11 4.76 -0.31 7.10
N GLN A 12 5.35 -1.11 7.98
CA GLN A 12 4.66 -1.67 9.16
C GLN A 12 4.15 -0.58 10.10
N ARG A 13 4.95 0.47 10.33
CA ARG A 13 4.53 1.63 11.13
C ARG A 13 3.42 2.42 10.45
N ASP A 14 3.57 2.69 9.17
CA ASP A 14 2.58 3.41 8.38
C ASP A 14 1.24 2.65 8.33
N PHE A 15 1.25 1.31 8.35
CA PHE A 15 0.03 0.51 8.45
C PHE A 15 -0.70 0.71 9.79
N ILE A 16 0.02 0.74 10.91
CA ILE A 16 -0.57 1.02 12.23
C ILE A 16 -1.12 2.45 12.28
N VAL A 17 -0.39 3.44 11.75
CA VAL A 17 -0.85 4.84 11.66
C VAL A 17 -2.18 4.90 10.89
N LEU A 18 -2.26 4.19 9.77
CA LEU A 18 -3.45 4.17 8.95
C LEU A 18 -4.63 3.50 9.65
N LEU A 19 -4.43 2.36 10.32
CA LEU A 19 -5.48 1.71 11.10
C LEU A 19 -6.05 2.65 12.18
N LEU A 20 -5.17 3.36 12.88
CA LEU A 20 -5.57 4.33 13.91
C LEU A 20 -6.30 5.55 13.33
N SER A 21 -5.97 5.97 12.10
CA SER A 21 -6.63 7.11 11.47
C SER A 21 -8.02 6.76 10.93
N ILE A 22 -8.18 5.59 10.30
CA ILE A 22 -9.44 5.19 9.65
C ILE A 22 -10.41 4.47 10.60
N GLN A 23 -9.89 3.76 11.61
CA GLN A 23 -10.68 2.98 12.56
C GLN A 23 -10.17 3.21 14.00
N PRO A 24 -10.39 4.41 14.58
CA PRO A 24 -9.88 4.77 15.90
C PRO A 24 -10.48 3.92 17.05
N HIS A 25 -11.57 3.20 16.80
CA HIS A 25 -12.25 2.34 17.77
C HIS A 25 -11.71 0.90 17.80
N LEU A 26 -10.74 0.54 16.97
CA LEU A 26 -10.14 -0.79 16.99
C LEU A 26 -9.50 -1.08 18.35
N SER A 27 -9.86 -2.22 18.92
CA SER A 27 -9.17 -2.71 20.12
C SER A 27 -7.75 -3.17 19.76
N LYS A 28 -6.84 -3.11 20.73
CA LYS A 28 -5.46 -3.59 20.54
C LYS A 28 -5.39 -5.03 19.99
N PRO A 29 -6.18 -6.01 20.49
CA PRO A 29 -6.15 -7.37 19.95
C PRO A 29 -6.56 -7.43 18.47
N GLN A 30 -7.58 -6.66 18.06
CA GLN A 30 -7.99 -6.59 16.67
C GLN A 30 -6.89 -6.00 15.78
N MET A 31 -6.19 -4.96 16.25
CA MET A 31 -5.05 -4.41 15.52
C MET A 31 -3.91 -5.42 15.37
N THR A 32 -3.62 -6.22 16.40
CA THR A 32 -2.60 -7.27 16.33
C THR A 32 -2.97 -8.34 15.30
N VAL A 33 -4.24 -8.75 15.26
CA VAL A 33 -4.75 -9.71 14.25
C VAL A 33 -4.59 -9.14 12.84
N LEU A 34 -5.06 -7.91 12.59
CA LEU A 34 -4.95 -7.28 11.27
C LEU A 34 -3.49 -7.09 10.84
N PHE A 35 -2.60 -6.76 11.77
CA PHE A 35 -1.17 -6.64 11.51
C PHE A 35 -0.55 -8.00 11.15
N LYS A 36 -0.89 -9.05 11.90
CA LYS A 36 -0.44 -10.42 11.65
C LYS A 36 -0.93 -10.95 10.30
N ASP A 37 -2.19 -10.70 9.96
CA ASP A 37 -2.75 -11.09 8.66
C ASP A 37 -2.03 -10.40 7.50
N LYS A 38 -1.61 -9.14 7.69
CA LYS A 38 -0.93 -8.35 6.65
C LYS A 38 0.54 -8.71 6.47
N PHE A 39 1.28 -8.92 7.58
CA PHE A 39 2.74 -9.04 7.57
C PHE A 39 3.25 -10.43 7.97
N GLY A 40 2.38 -11.33 8.43
CA GLY A 40 2.72 -12.66 8.92
C GLY A 40 3.54 -12.66 10.22
N VAL A 41 3.58 -11.52 10.92
CA VAL A 41 4.33 -11.33 12.17
C VAL A 41 3.40 -10.78 13.24
N GLU A 42 3.53 -11.30 14.44
CA GLU A 42 2.74 -10.86 15.59
C GLU A 42 3.46 -9.75 16.35
N LEU A 43 2.74 -8.67 16.68
CA LEU A 43 3.26 -7.59 17.51
C LEU A 43 3.05 -7.93 18.98
N SER A 44 4.09 -7.71 19.79
CA SER A 44 3.91 -7.71 21.24
C SER A 44 3.07 -6.50 21.67
N GLU A 45 2.38 -6.61 22.81
CA GLU A 45 1.54 -5.51 23.30
C GLU A 45 2.37 -4.24 23.57
N GLN A 46 3.59 -4.40 24.09
CA GLN A 46 4.51 -3.27 24.31
C GLN A 46 4.95 -2.60 23.00
N GLN A 47 5.21 -3.39 21.95
CA GLN A 47 5.54 -2.85 20.62
C GLN A 47 4.36 -2.04 20.08
N LEU A 48 3.16 -2.59 20.13
CA LEU A 48 1.95 -1.90 19.66
C LEU A 48 1.70 -0.61 20.44
N LYS A 49 1.80 -0.64 21.78
CA LYS A 49 1.63 0.55 22.63
C LYS A 49 2.64 1.64 22.30
N THR A 50 3.90 1.26 22.08
CA THR A 50 4.97 2.19 21.69
C THR A 50 4.67 2.82 20.33
N GLN A 51 4.22 2.03 19.35
CA GLN A 51 3.89 2.54 18.03
C GLN A 51 2.68 3.48 18.07
N ILE A 52 1.61 3.13 18.79
CA ILE A 52 0.43 4.00 18.97
C ILE A 52 0.85 5.36 19.54
N THR A 53 1.68 5.35 20.59
CA THR A 53 2.13 6.57 21.25
C THR A 53 2.93 7.47 20.31
N LYS A 54 3.84 6.88 19.52
CA LYS A 54 4.66 7.62 18.54
C LYS A 54 3.87 8.12 17.34
N SER A 55 2.74 7.48 17.02
CA SER A 55 1.93 7.77 15.83
C SER A 55 0.90 8.89 16.01
N LYS A 56 0.61 9.35 17.24
CA LYS A 56 -0.48 10.30 17.54
C LYS A 56 -0.50 11.52 16.61
N LYS A 57 0.64 12.22 16.48
CA LYS A 57 0.73 13.42 15.64
C LYS A 57 0.41 13.12 14.16
N LYS A 58 0.95 12.01 13.64
CA LYS A 58 0.72 11.61 12.24
C LYS A 58 -0.72 11.17 12.00
N VAL A 59 -1.36 10.53 12.99
CA VAL A 59 -2.79 10.21 12.94
C VAL A 59 -3.64 11.47 12.83
N GLU A 60 -3.35 12.50 13.65
CA GLU A 60 -4.06 13.79 13.57
C GLU A 60 -3.87 14.49 12.21
N GLU A 61 -2.68 14.39 11.61
CA GLU A 61 -2.40 14.91 10.27
C GLU A 61 -3.21 14.17 9.19
N LEU A 62 -3.27 12.84 9.26
CA LEU A 62 -4.05 12.03 8.31
C LEU A 62 -5.55 12.30 8.44
N GLN A 63 -6.09 12.39 9.65
CA GLN A 63 -7.51 12.66 9.88
C GLN A 63 -7.96 14.02 9.32
N LYS A 64 -7.04 14.96 9.13
CA LYS A 64 -7.29 16.29 8.54
C LYS A 64 -7.08 16.33 7.03
N SER A 65 -6.55 15.26 6.42
CA SER A 65 -6.22 15.22 5.00
C SER A 65 -6.54 13.86 4.37
N GLU A 66 -7.61 13.85 3.58
CA GLU A 66 -8.02 12.69 2.80
C GLU A 66 -6.94 12.27 1.79
N ALA A 67 -6.29 13.24 1.14
CA ALA A 67 -5.21 13.00 0.19
C ALA A 67 -4.00 12.29 0.83
N LEU A 68 -3.57 12.73 2.01
CA LEU A 68 -2.46 12.08 2.75
C LEU A 68 -2.87 10.67 3.22
N THR A 69 -4.13 10.49 3.62
CA THR A 69 -4.65 9.19 4.02
C THR A 69 -4.65 8.21 2.85
N LEU A 70 -5.08 8.66 1.66
CA LEU A 70 -5.07 7.86 0.44
C LEU A 70 -3.64 7.49 0.02
N GLU A 71 -2.71 8.44 0.07
CA GLU A 71 -1.29 8.18 -0.26
C GLU A 71 -0.69 7.12 0.66
N LEU A 72 -0.97 7.20 1.97
CA LEU A 72 -0.49 6.22 2.94
C LEU A 72 -1.14 4.85 2.70
N ALA A 73 -2.43 4.81 2.35
CA ALA A 73 -3.16 3.58 2.06
C ALA A 73 -2.65 2.85 0.82
N ILE A 74 -2.20 3.59 -0.20
CA ILE A 74 -1.49 3.03 -1.36
C ILE A 74 -0.13 2.48 -0.93
N ARG A 75 0.64 3.24 -0.15
CA ARG A 75 1.99 2.86 0.31
C ARG A 75 2.02 1.57 1.12
N VAL A 76 1.02 1.34 1.96
CA VAL A 76 0.90 0.12 2.77
C VAL A 76 0.19 -1.02 2.03
N GLY A 77 -0.18 -0.80 0.77
CA GLY A 77 -0.86 -1.79 -0.07
C GLY A 77 -2.23 -2.19 0.47
N LEU A 78 -2.95 -1.27 1.12
CA LEU A 78 -4.35 -1.46 1.52
C LEU A 78 -5.30 -1.03 0.39
N VAL A 79 -4.89 -0.04 -0.41
CA VAL A 79 -5.58 0.34 -1.64
C VAL A 79 -4.87 -0.32 -2.82
N ASN A 80 -5.11 -1.62 -3.00
CA ASN A 80 -4.83 -2.30 -4.27
C ASN A 80 -5.99 -2.15 -5.26
N LEU A 81 -7.20 -1.84 -4.77
CA LEU A 81 -8.42 -1.80 -5.56
C LEU A 81 -8.49 -0.57 -6.47
N HIS A 82 -8.07 0.62 -6.02
CA HIS A 82 -8.10 1.83 -6.87
C HIS A 82 -7.16 1.70 -8.07
N SER A 83 -5.95 1.16 -7.87
CA SER A 83 -5.02 0.90 -8.97
C SER A 83 -5.56 -0.19 -9.91
N LYS A 84 -6.12 -1.29 -9.37
CA LYS A 84 -6.81 -2.31 -10.17
C LYS A 84 -8.02 -1.77 -10.94
N ILE A 85 -8.81 -0.88 -10.34
CA ILE A 85 -9.97 -0.23 -10.96
C ILE A 85 -9.52 0.69 -12.08
N ASN A 86 -8.57 1.60 -11.84
CA ASN A 86 -8.08 2.51 -12.86
C ASN A 86 -7.46 1.76 -14.04
N ARG A 87 -6.64 0.73 -13.75
CA ARG A 87 -6.05 -0.13 -14.78
C ARG A 87 -7.10 -0.94 -15.53
N THR A 88 -8.14 -1.42 -14.85
CA THR A 88 -9.30 -2.06 -15.48
C THR A 88 -10.03 -1.09 -16.42
N LEU A 89 -10.26 0.15 -16.00
CA LEU A 89 -10.91 1.18 -16.83
C LEU A 89 -10.05 1.54 -18.06
N GLU A 90 -8.75 1.66 -17.89
CA GLU A 90 -7.81 1.90 -19.00
C GLU A 90 -7.80 0.73 -19.99
N LEU A 91 -7.73 -0.50 -19.51
CA LEU A 91 -7.77 -1.70 -20.36
C LEU A 91 -9.12 -1.82 -21.10
N GLN A 92 -10.24 -1.51 -20.45
CA GLN A 92 -11.54 -1.44 -21.12
C GLN A 92 -11.57 -0.38 -22.23
N ASN A 93 -10.97 0.78 -21.98
CA ASN A 93 -10.89 1.83 -23.00
C ASN A 93 -10.02 1.40 -24.19
N ILE A 94 -8.89 0.73 -23.95
CA ILE A 94 -8.04 0.14 -25.00
C ILE A 94 -8.83 -0.86 -25.84
N VAL A 95 -9.57 -1.77 -25.19
CA VAL A 95 -10.43 -2.75 -25.89
C VAL A 95 -11.45 -2.04 -26.76
N ARG A 96 -12.17 -1.05 -26.22
CA ARG A 96 -13.16 -0.27 -26.97
C ARG A 96 -12.54 0.42 -28.18
N MET A 97 -11.44 1.16 -27.98
CA MET A 97 -10.74 1.86 -29.07
C MET A 97 -10.26 0.90 -30.17
N CYS A 98 -9.75 -0.27 -29.79
CA CYS A 98 -9.22 -1.24 -30.74
C CYS A 98 -10.32 -2.01 -31.50
N VAL A 99 -11.49 -2.21 -30.88
CA VAL A 99 -12.66 -2.90 -31.47
C VAL A 99 -13.46 -1.95 -32.36
N ASP A 100 -13.84 -0.79 -31.83
CA ASP A 100 -14.66 0.19 -32.55
C ASP A 100 -13.85 0.86 -33.67
N GLY A 101 -12.55 1.04 -33.40
CA GLY A 101 -11.60 1.72 -34.26
C GLY A 101 -11.37 3.16 -33.80
N TYR A 102 -10.14 3.64 -33.98
CA TYR A 102 -9.76 5.00 -33.64
C TYR A 102 -9.15 5.71 -34.84
N GLU A 103 -9.28 7.04 -34.89
CA GLU A 103 -8.69 7.84 -35.94
C GLU A 103 -7.17 7.90 -35.79
N TYR A 104 -6.47 7.59 -36.87
CA TYR A 104 -5.04 7.60 -36.95
C TYR A 104 -4.62 8.36 -38.19
N GLN A 105 -3.78 9.38 -38.01
CA GLN A 105 -3.20 10.13 -39.11
C GLN A 105 -1.86 9.51 -39.51
N THR A 106 -1.70 9.23 -40.80
CA THR A 106 -0.44 8.79 -41.38
C THR A 106 -0.08 9.66 -42.57
N GLN A 107 1.22 9.82 -42.81
CA GLN A 107 1.70 10.47 -44.01
C GLN A 107 1.66 9.46 -45.17
N SER A 108 1.03 9.84 -46.28
CA SER A 108 1.02 9.07 -47.50
C SER A 108 2.40 9.07 -48.15
N SER A 109 2.66 8.13 -49.07
CA SER A 109 3.88 8.11 -49.87
C SER A 109 4.08 9.36 -50.74
N ARG A 110 3.05 10.22 -50.86
CA ARG A 110 3.08 11.50 -51.56
C ARG A 110 3.24 12.71 -50.62
N GLY A 111 3.41 12.48 -49.32
CA GLY A 111 3.63 13.53 -48.32
C GLY A 111 2.36 14.12 -47.71
N GLU A 112 1.18 13.66 -48.11
CA GLU A 112 -0.12 14.14 -47.63
C GLU A 112 -0.51 13.49 -46.30
N ILE A 113 -1.15 14.23 -45.40
CA ILE A 113 -1.69 13.68 -44.15
C ILE A 113 -3.06 13.05 -44.44
N VAL A 114 -3.20 11.75 -44.19
CA VAL A 114 -4.43 10.99 -44.41
C VAL A 114 -4.92 10.43 -43.08
N SER A 115 -6.17 10.69 -42.74
CA SER A 115 -6.86 10.09 -41.59
C SER A 115 -7.44 8.73 -41.97
N LEU A 116 -7.09 7.69 -41.22
CA LEU A 116 -7.58 6.33 -41.39
C LEU A 116 -8.19 5.84 -40.07
N THR A 117 -9.26 5.06 -40.14
CA THR A 117 -9.77 4.34 -38.96
C THR A 117 -8.95 3.07 -38.77
N LYS A 118 -8.18 3.01 -37.68
CA LYS A 118 -7.35 1.85 -37.35
C LYS A 118 -8.05 0.98 -36.31
N ARG A 119 -8.05 -0.35 -36.55
CA ARG A 119 -8.51 -1.37 -35.61
C ARG A 119 -7.36 -2.32 -35.31
N GLU A 120 -7.18 -2.67 -34.04
CA GLU A 120 -6.05 -3.47 -33.57
C GLU A 120 -6.54 -4.66 -32.72
N PRO A 121 -7.14 -5.69 -33.34
CA PRO A 121 -7.77 -6.79 -32.61
C PRO A 121 -6.78 -7.58 -31.74
N LYS A 122 -5.49 -7.64 -32.12
CA LYS A 122 -4.45 -8.27 -31.29
C LYS A 122 -4.25 -7.52 -29.97
N VAL A 123 -4.18 -6.19 -30.01
CA VAL A 123 -4.05 -5.33 -28.83
C VAL A 123 -5.29 -5.45 -27.93
N ALA A 124 -6.49 -5.55 -28.53
CA ALA A 124 -7.71 -5.82 -27.78
C ALA A 124 -7.68 -7.18 -27.06
N VAL A 125 -7.23 -8.25 -27.74
CA VAL A 125 -7.12 -9.60 -27.16
C VAL A 125 -6.09 -9.65 -26.04
N ASP A 126 -4.96 -8.98 -26.21
CA ASP A 126 -3.92 -8.89 -25.17
C ASP A 126 -4.43 -8.11 -23.95
N ALA A 127 -5.15 -7.00 -24.16
CA ALA A 127 -5.79 -6.23 -23.08
C ALA A 127 -6.85 -7.05 -22.32
N ILE A 128 -7.67 -7.86 -23.02
CA ILE A 128 -8.63 -8.78 -22.40
C ILE A 128 -7.92 -9.86 -21.58
N ARG A 129 -6.78 -10.38 -22.06
CA ARG A 129 -5.98 -11.35 -21.33
C ARG A 129 -5.42 -10.75 -20.04
N SER A 130 -4.86 -9.55 -20.11
CA SER A 130 -4.38 -8.83 -18.92
C SER A 130 -5.49 -8.53 -17.92
N LEU A 131 -6.70 -8.16 -18.38
CA LEU A 131 -7.88 -8.04 -17.52
C LEU A 131 -8.21 -9.36 -16.80
N ARG A 132 -8.20 -10.47 -17.54
CA ARG A 132 -8.46 -11.79 -16.95
C ARG A 132 -7.43 -12.15 -15.89
N GLU A 133 -6.15 -11.91 -16.16
CA GLU A 133 -5.04 -12.17 -15.23
C GLU A 133 -5.19 -11.35 -13.95
N GLU A 134 -5.43 -10.03 -14.07
CA GLU A 134 -5.54 -9.09 -12.95
C GLU A 134 -6.71 -9.38 -11.99
N TRP A 135 -7.80 -9.95 -12.51
CA TRP A 135 -8.95 -10.40 -11.74
C TRP A 135 -8.85 -11.86 -11.26
N SER A 136 -7.95 -12.66 -11.85
CA SER A 136 -7.68 -14.04 -11.44
C SER A 136 -6.61 -14.18 -10.36
N GLU A 137 -5.74 -13.17 -10.20
CA GLU A 137 -4.81 -13.08 -9.07
C GLU A 137 -5.61 -12.97 -7.75
N LYS A 138 -5.70 -14.09 -7.03
CA LYS A 138 -6.00 -14.06 -5.61
C LYS A 138 -5.00 -13.11 -4.95
N ILE A 139 -5.47 -12.25 -4.07
CA ILE A 139 -4.61 -11.40 -3.24
C ILE A 139 -3.83 -12.36 -2.33
N GLU A 140 -2.66 -12.82 -2.79
CA GLU A 140 -1.78 -13.63 -1.96
C GLU A 140 -1.23 -12.75 -0.83
N PRO A 141 -1.28 -13.22 0.43
CA PRO A 141 -0.66 -12.51 1.53
C PRO A 141 0.84 -12.41 1.25
N ILE A 142 1.36 -11.19 1.25
CA ILE A 142 2.77 -10.89 0.98
C ILE A 142 3.60 -11.60 2.05
N SER A 143 4.26 -12.69 1.65
CA SER A 143 5.39 -13.39 2.28
C SER A 143 5.74 -12.93 3.70
N SER A 144 5.34 -13.73 4.69
CA SER A 144 5.69 -13.59 6.10
C SER A 144 7.21 -13.67 6.30
N TYR A 145 7.89 -12.55 6.51
CA TYR A 145 9.27 -12.54 6.98
C TYR A 145 9.27 -12.40 8.50
N THR A 146 9.62 -13.48 9.20
CA THR A 146 9.84 -13.48 10.65
C THR A 146 11.14 -12.73 10.96
N LEU A 147 11.04 -11.47 11.39
CA LEU A 147 12.18 -10.75 11.97
C LEU A 147 12.35 -11.18 13.42
N ILE A 148 13.35 -12.01 13.70
CA ILE A 148 13.86 -12.23 15.06
C ILE A 148 14.71 -11.01 15.41
N VAL A 149 14.12 -10.04 16.11
CA VAL A 149 14.87 -8.94 16.74
C VAL A 149 15.38 -9.49 18.06
N LYS A 150 16.71 -9.69 18.16
CA LYS A 150 17.37 -10.02 19.44
C LYS A 150 17.07 -8.89 20.43
N ASP A 151 16.55 -9.27 21.59
CA ASP A 151 16.29 -8.40 22.72
C ASP A 151 17.54 -7.61 23.10
N SER A 152 17.47 -6.29 22.97
CA SER A 152 18.40 -5.40 23.65
C SER A 152 18.04 -5.43 25.14
N GLU A 153 18.97 -5.85 25.98
CA GLU A 153 18.81 -5.93 27.44
C GLU A 153 18.27 -4.62 28.03
N PRO A 154 17.38 -4.68 29.04
CA PRO A 154 16.85 -3.49 29.68
C PRO A 154 17.96 -2.75 30.44
N VAL A 155 18.09 -1.46 30.15
CA VAL A 155 18.87 -0.51 30.96
C VAL A 155 18.31 -0.58 32.38
N GLN A 156 19.17 -0.95 33.34
CA GLN A 156 18.84 -0.87 34.76
C GLN A 156 18.58 0.60 35.12
N GLU A 157 17.36 0.90 35.57
CA GLU A 157 17.06 2.16 36.22
C GLU A 157 17.82 2.19 37.55
N GLU A 158 18.93 2.94 37.60
CA GLU A 158 19.52 3.37 38.87
C GLU A 158 18.48 4.24 39.59
N SER A 159 17.92 3.69 40.66
CA SER A 159 17.07 4.41 41.61
C SER A 159 17.87 5.51 42.29
N LEU A 160 17.77 6.74 41.79
CA LEU A 160 18.06 7.93 42.58
C LEU A 160 16.85 8.21 43.49
N ALA A 161 16.72 7.40 44.54
CA ALA A 161 16.00 7.80 45.74
C ALA A 161 16.89 8.79 46.49
N GLY A 162 16.42 10.04 46.60
CA GLY A 162 17.01 11.01 47.49
C GLY A 162 16.78 10.59 48.94
N ASP A 163 17.85 10.53 49.71
CA ASP A 163 17.80 10.69 51.17
C ASP A 163 18.04 12.18 51.46
N GLU A 164 16.96 12.87 51.81
CA GLU A 164 17.02 13.98 52.76
C GLU A 164 17.35 13.39 54.13
N ASP A 165 18.51 13.76 54.69
CA ASP A 165 18.69 14.07 56.12
C ASP A 165 20.18 14.33 56.42
N LEU A 166 20.54 15.62 56.50
CA LEU A 166 21.40 16.28 57.52
C LEU A 166 21.75 17.73 57.12
#